data_AF-A0A354BRN7-F1
#
_entry.id   AF-A0A354BRN7-F1
#
_cell.length_a   1.000
_cell.length_b   1.000
_cell.length_c   1.000
_cell.angle_alpha   90.00
_cell.angle_beta   90.00
_cell.angle_gamma   90.00
#
_symmetry.space_group_name_H-M   'P 1'
#
loop_
_entity.id
_entity.type
_entity.pdbx_description
1 polymer ?
#
loop_
_entity_poly.entity_id
_entity_poly.type
_entity_poly.pdbx_seq_one_letter_code
_entity_poly.pdbx_strand_id
1 'polypeptide(L)'
;MIRSFITILFIFFCVYPKIAIAQSGDVYNHFLDFLKLNASGNFIAAEESMLFVLNSSEKLPEEYLVAAYNNLGLIKKSSGQYQEALKYYDLAENLISNRQQNFETLADIYVNISRIYTFRKSFPTAIEYLEKAIRIFQ
;
A
#
# COMPACT_ATOMS: atom_id res chain seq x y z
N MET A 1 -16.06 -40.50 -28.60
CA MET A 1 -15.33 -40.21 -27.35
C MET A 1 -14.63 -38.84 -27.42
N ILE A 2 -15.35 -37.75 -27.80
CA ILE A 2 -14.77 -36.39 -27.96
C ILE A 2 -15.71 -35.28 -27.42
N ARG A 3 -16.86 -35.62 -26.81
CA ARG A 3 -17.85 -34.61 -26.37
C ARG A 3 -17.69 -34.10 -24.93
N SER A 4 -16.79 -34.66 -24.11
CA SER A 4 -16.66 -34.30 -22.69
C SER A 4 -15.51 -33.32 -22.37
N PHE A 5 -14.63 -32.98 -23.32
CA PHE A 5 -13.51 -32.07 -23.07
C PHE A 5 -13.84 -30.59 -23.30
N ILE A 6 -14.85 -30.28 -24.11
CA ILE A 6 -15.20 -28.89 -24.47
C ILE A 6 -15.98 -28.17 -23.35
N THR A 7 -16.77 -28.90 -22.55
CA THR A 7 -17.56 -28.33 -21.45
C THR A 7 -16.71 -27.93 -20.23
N ILE A 8 -15.61 -28.64 -19.95
CA ILE A 8 -14.73 -28.32 -18.82
C ILE A 8 -13.92 -27.04 -19.09
N LEU A 9 -13.49 -26.83 -20.34
CA LEU A 9 -12.75 -25.62 -20.73
C LEU A 9 -13.63 -24.34 -20.68
N PHE A 10 -14.91 -24.46 -21.03
CA PHE A 10 -15.85 -23.33 -21.06
C PHE A 10 -16.30 -22.88 -19.66
N ILE A 11 -16.42 -23.81 -18.70
CA ILE A 11 -16.70 -23.46 -17.29
C ILE A 11 -15.50 -22.72 -16.68
N PHE A 12 -14.28 -23.11 -17.04
CA PHE A 12 -13.07 -22.45 -16.56
C PHE A 12 -13.01 -20.97 -16.96
N PHE A 13 -13.40 -20.62 -18.19
CA PHE A 13 -13.33 -19.25 -18.71
C PHE A 13 -14.42 -18.31 -18.14
N CYS A 14 -15.57 -18.84 -17.70
CA CYS A 14 -16.66 -18.03 -17.16
C CYS A 14 -16.59 -17.82 -15.64
N VAL A 15 -15.94 -18.74 -14.92
CA VAL A 15 -15.84 -18.70 -13.45
C VAL A 15 -14.60 -17.93 -13.00
N TYR A 16 -13.45 -18.06 -13.68
CA TYR A 16 -12.21 -17.35 -13.34
C TYR A 16 -12.32 -15.81 -13.28
N PRO A 17 -12.88 -15.12 -14.29
CA PRO A 17 -12.96 -13.66 -14.24
C PRO A 17 -13.89 -13.18 -13.12
N LYS A 18 -14.94 -13.93 -12.76
CA LYS A 18 -15.84 -13.57 -11.65
C LYS A 18 -15.18 -13.74 -10.27
N ILE A 19 -14.36 -14.78 -10.09
CA ILE A 19 -13.63 -14.99 -8.84
C ILE A 19 -12.55 -13.91 -8.66
N ALA A 20 -11.78 -13.61 -9.72
CA ALA A 20 -10.76 -12.56 -9.65
C ALA A 20 -11.36 -11.17 -9.33
N ILE A 21 -12.52 -10.84 -9.92
CA ILE A 21 -13.22 -9.58 -9.61
C ILE A 21 -13.74 -9.56 -8.16
N ALA A 22 -14.28 -10.67 -7.65
CA ALA A 22 -14.76 -10.76 -6.27
C ALA A 22 -13.61 -10.62 -5.24
N GLN A 23 -12.47 -11.26 -5.48
CA GLN A 23 -11.31 -11.21 -4.57
C GLN A 23 -10.59 -9.84 -4.60
N SER A 24 -10.54 -9.17 -5.77
CA SER A 24 -10.13 -7.77 -5.84
C SER A 24 -11.07 -6.83 -5.07
N GLY A 25 -12.34 -7.20 -4.96
CA GLY A 25 -13.33 -6.55 -4.10
C GLY A 25 -12.96 -6.67 -2.61
N ASP A 26 -12.48 -7.83 -2.18
CA ASP A 26 -12.02 -8.04 -0.80
C ASP A 26 -10.79 -7.17 -0.49
N VAL A 27 -9.81 -7.10 -1.39
CA VAL A 27 -8.64 -6.22 -1.23
C VAL A 27 -9.06 -4.75 -1.12
N TYR A 28 -9.96 -4.28 -1.99
CA TYR A 28 -10.45 -2.91 -1.94
C TYR A 28 -11.20 -2.61 -0.64
N ASN A 29 -12.01 -3.54 -0.15
CA ASN A 29 -12.73 -3.40 1.12
C ASN A 29 -11.77 -3.20 2.30
N HIS A 30 -10.63 -3.90 2.32
CA HIS A 30 -9.62 -3.69 3.36
C HIS A 30 -8.99 -2.29 3.34
N PHE A 31 -8.90 -1.63 2.18
CA PHE A 31 -8.52 -0.20 2.12
C PHE A 31 -9.60 0.71 2.69
N LEU A 32 -10.88 0.42 2.43
CA LEU A 32 -11.98 1.19 3.02
C LEU A 32 -12.04 1.01 4.55
N ASP A 33 -11.88 -0.23 5.03
CA ASP A 33 -11.83 -0.53 6.45
C ASP A 33 -10.65 0.14 7.12
N PHE A 34 -9.46 0.13 6.49
CA PHE A 34 -8.30 0.86 6.98
C PHE A 34 -8.61 2.33 7.24
N LEU A 35 -9.26 3.03 6.31
CA LEU A 35 -9.57 4.46 6.49
C LEU A 35 -10.43 4.70 7.74
N LYS A 36 -11.45 3.87 7.96
CA LYS A 36 -12.34 3.93 9.13
C LYS A 36 -11.62 3.56 10.42
N LEU A 37 -10.83 2.49 10.40
CA LEU A 37 -10.10 1.98 11.55
C LEU A 37 -8.99 2.95 11.99
N ASN A 38 -8.25 3.50 11.04
CA ASN A 38 -7.23 4.52 11.30
C ASN A 38 -7.85 5.80 11.86
N ALA A 39 -8.97 6.26 11.30
CA ALA A 39 -9.69 7.44 11.81
C ALA A 39 -10.23 7.23 13.24
N SER A 40 -10.60 6.01 13.61
CA SER A 40 -11.04 5.67 14.97
C SER A 40 -9.91 5.36 15.95
N GLY A 41 -8.64 5.40 15.50
CA GLY A 41 -7.47 5.06 16.31
C GLY A 41 -7.31 3.56 16.58
N ASN A 42 -8.09 2.70 15.93
CA ASN A 42 -7.95 1.25 16.02
C ASN A 42 -6.78 0.76 15.14
N PHE A 43 -5.57 1.07 15.57
CA PHE A 43 -4.35 0.82 14.81
C PHE A 43 -4.05 -0.68 14.61
N ILE A 44 -4.46 -1.54 15.55
CA ILE A 44 -4.25 -3.00 15.44
C ILE A 44 -5.07 -3.54 14.27
N ALA A 45 -6.38 -3.28 14.24
CA ALA A 45 -7.23 -3.76 13.15
C ALA A 45 -6.91 -3.08 11.81
N ALA A 46 -6.50 -1.81 11.83
CA ALA A 46 -6.02 -1.11 10.64
C ALA A 46 -4.76 -1.78 10.05
N GLU A 47 -3.83 -2.19 10.93
CA GLU A 47 -2.62 -2.93 10.54
C GLU A 47 -2.98 -4.30 9.96
N GLU A 48 -3.85 -5.07 10.63
CA GLU A 48 -4.33 -6.36 10.14
C GLU A 48 -4.97 -6.24 8.74
N SER A 49 -5.74 -5.18 8.50
CA SER A 49 -6.36 -4.93 7.19
C SER A 49 -5.31 -4.71 6.09
N MET A 50 -4.24 -3.96 6.37
CA MET A 50 -3.17 -3.74 5.37
C MET A 50 -2.26 -4.95 5.21
N LEU A 51 -2.03 -5.73 6.28
CA LEU A 51 -1.30 -6.99 6.18
C LEU A 51 -2.08 -8.03 5.38
N PHE A 52 -3.41 -8.05 5.47
CA PHE A 52 -4.25 -8.89 4.60
C PHE A 52 -4.00 -8.57 3.13
N VAL A 53 -4.01 -7.27 2.77
CA VAL A 53 -3.73 -6.83 1.38
C VAL A 53 -2.38 -7.35 0.90
N LEU A 54 -1.32 -7.20 1.71
CA LEU A 54 0.03 -7.65 1.34
C LEU A 54 0.17 -9.17 1.24
N ASN A 55 -0.61 -9.92 2.02
CA ASN A 55 -0.59 -11.38 2.05
C ASN A 55 -1.61 -12.02 1.11
N SER A 56 -2.37 -11.22 0.35
CA SER A 56 -3.30 -11.77 -0.64
C SER A 56 -2.54 -12.64 -1.64
N SER A 57 -3.11 -13.81 -1.97
CA SER A 57 -2.56 -14.71 -2.99
C SER A 57 -2.67 -14.14 -4.40
N GLU A 58 -3.40 -13.04 -4.57
CA GLU A 58 -3.54 -12.35 -5.85
C GLU A 58 -2.27 -11.59 -6.23
N LYS A 59 -1.96 -11.59 -7.52
CA LYS A 59 -0.95 -10.69 -8.06
C LYS A 59 -1.54 -9.28 -8.16
N LEU A 60 -1.35 -8.50 -7.11
CA LEU A 60 -1.82 -7.13 -7.05
C LEU A 60 -0.98 -6.21 -7.96
N PRO A 61 -1.61 -5.18 -8.56
CA PRO A 61 -0.87 -4.08 -9.15
C PRO A 61 0.03 -3.43 -8.10
N GLU A 62 1.21 -2.98 -8.50
CA GLU A 62 2.19 -2.40 -7.57
C GLU A 62 1.63 -1.17 -6.84
N GLU A 63 0.71 -0.42 -7.46
CA GLU A 63 0.03 0.71 -6.84
C GLU A 63 -0.66 0.33 -5.52
N TYR A 64 -1.26 -0.87 -5.45
CA TYR A 64 -1.89 -1.38 -4.23
C TYR A 64 -0.85 -1.75 -3.17
N LEU A 65 0.29 -2.34 -3.58
CA LEU A 65 1.38 -2.67 -2.66
C LEU A 65 1.99 -1.40 -2.05
N VAL A 66 2.22 -0.38 -2.88
CA VAL A 66 2.72 0.94 -2.46
C VAL A 66 1.76 1.58 -1.46
N ALA A 67 0.45 1.58 -1.77
CA ALA A 67 -0.56 2.13 -0.87
C ALA A 67 -0.60 1.39 0.47
N ALA A 68 -0.56 0.05 0.45
CA ALA A 68 -0.55 -0.77 1.66
C ALA A 68 0.69 -0.50 2.53
N TYR A 69 1.88 -0.44 1.92
CA TYR A 69 3.10 -0.10 2.65
C TYR A 69 3.08 1.33 3.22
N ASN A 70 2.62 2.32 2.45
CA ASN A 70 2.47 3.69 2.95
C ASN A 70 1.51 3.76 4.15
N ASN A 71 0.39 3.04 4.09
CA ASN A 71 -0.60 2.98 5.16
C ASN A 71 -0.08 2.26 6.42
N LEU A 72 0.68 1.17 6.26
CA LEU A 72 1.39 0.52 7.37
C LEU A 72 2.41 1.46 8.00
N GLY A 73 3.20 2.16 7.18
CA GLY A 73 4.11 3.20 7.66
C GLY A 73 3.38 4.27 8.49
N LEU A 74 2.20 4.71 8.03
CA LEU A 74 1.38 5.69 8.73
C LEU A 74 0.91 5.17 10.10
N ILE A 75 0.47 3.91 10.17
CA ILE A 75 0.07 3.27 11.44
C ILE A 75 1.27 3.20 12.39
N LYS A 76 2.40 2.66 11.94
CA LYS A 76 3.60 2.53 12.78
C LYS A 76 4.10 3.88 13.27
N LYS A 77 4.08 4.91 12.42
CA LYS A 77 4.41 6.28 12.82
C LYS A 77 3.47 6.79 13.91
N SER A 78 2.15 6.58 13.74
CA SER A 78 1.13 7.04 14.69
C SER A 78 1.21 6.30 16.03
N SER A 79 1.68 5.06 16.01
CA SER A 79 1.98 4.25 17.19
C SER A 79 3.38 4.50 17.80
N GLY A 80 4.14 5.49 17.31
CA GLY A 80 5.49 5.82 17.79
C GLY A 80 6.59 4.84 17.37
N GLN A 81 6.27 3.83 16.55
CA GLN A 81 7.18 2.81 16.05
C GLN A 81 7.95 3.31 14.81
N TYR A 82 8.70 4.40 14.99
CA TYR A 82 9.30 5.16 13.88
C TYR A 82 10.25 4.34 12.99
N GLN A 83 11.04 3.44 13.57
CA GLN A 83 11.99 2.64 12.78
C GLN A 83 11.27 1.66 11.86
N GLU A 84 10.14 1.09 12.30
CA GLU A 84 9.33 0.20 11.48
C GLU A 84 8.56 0.98 10.42
N ALA A 85 8.06 2.17 10.77
CA ALA A 85 7.45 3.07 9.80
C ALA A 85 8.39 3.41 8.64
N LEU A 86 9.65 3.74 8.94
CA LEU A 86 10.67 4.00 7.92
C LEU A 86 10.94 2.79 7.02
N LYS A 87 10.91 1.56 7.55
CA LYS A 87 11.06 0.34 6.73
C LYS A 87 9.91 0.19 5.72
N TYR A 88 8.67 0.43 6.15
CA TYR A 88 7.53 0.36 5.23
C TYR A 88 7.55 1.47 4.19
N TYR A 89 7.95 2.69 4.57
CA TYR A 89 8.12 3.77 3.61
C TYR A 89 9.23 3.49 2.59
N ASP A 90 10.34 2.87 3.01
CA ASP A 90 11.42 2.44 2.10
C ASP A 90 10.95 1.36 1.11
N LEU A 91 10.17 0.38 1.58
CA LEU A 91 9.53 -0.61 0.69
C LEU A 91 8.61 0.05 -0.34
N ALA A 92 7.83 1.05 0.06
CA ALA A 92 6.97 1.80 -0.84
C ALA A 92 7.77 2.64 -1.85
N GLU A 93 8.79 3.38 -1.40
CA GLU A 93 9.69 4.18 -2.24
C GLU A 93 10.39 3.31 -3.30
N ASN A 94 10.91 2.15 -2.90
CA ASN A 94 11.63 1.24 -3.81
C ASN A 94 10.77 0.72 -4.97
N LEU A 95 9.44 0.64 -4.81
CA LEU A 95 8.54 0.22 -5.88
C LEU A 95 8.26 1.33 -6.93
N ILE A 96 8.37 2.60 -6.54
CA ILE A 96 7.95 3.74 -7.40
C ILE A 96 9.04 4.75 -7.72
N SER A 97 10.21 4.67 -7.10
CA SER A 97 11.30 5.66 -7.23
C SER A 97 11.81 5.86 -8.66
N ASN A 98 11.70 4.83 -9.51
CA ASN A 98 12.14 4.86 -10.91
C ASN A 98 11.01 5.08 -11.93
N ARG A 99 9.80 5.43 -11.47
CA ARG A 99 8.62 5.52 -12.34
C ARG A 99 8.27 6.98 -12.63
N GLN A 100 7.80 7.24 -13.85
CA GLN A 100 7.20 8.53 -14.23
C GLN A 100 5.73 8.66 -13.79
N GLN A 101 5.20 7.65 -13.09
CA GLN A 101 3.84 7.60 -12.53
C GLN A 101 3.92 7.51 -11.00
N ASN A 102 2.86 7.90 -10.30
CA ASN A 102 2.75 7.87 -8.82
C ASN A 102 3.62 8.89 -8.08
N PHE A 103 3.92 10.01 -8.73
CA PHE A 103 4.63 11.14 -8.15
C PHE A 103 3.97 11.67 -6.88
N GLU A 104 2.64 11.80 -6.86
CA GLU A 104 1.89 12.24 -5.68
C GLU A 104 2.12 11.31 -4.48
N THR A 105 2.00 10.00 -4.68
CA THR A 105 2.24 9.00 -3.62
C THR A 105 3.68 9.04 -3.11
N LEU A 106 4.66 9.22 -3.99
CA LEU A 106 6.07 9.35 -3.60
C LEU A 106 6.31 10.62 -2.77
N ALA A 107 5.68 11.73 -3.14
CA ALA A 107 5.75 12.97 -2.37
C ALA A 107 5.14 12.79 -0.96
N ASP A 108 4.00 12.12 -0.86
CA ASP A 108 3.37 11.80 0.43
C ASP A 108 4.25 10.92 1.33
N ILE A 109 4.91 9.91 0.75
CA ILE A 109 5.88 9.06 1.46
C ILE A 109 7.01 9.92 2.03
N TYR A 110 7.60 10.81 1.22
CA TYR A 110 8.65 11.71 1.68
C TYR A 110 8.19 12.68 2.77
N VAL A 111 6.98 13.22 2.67
CA VAL A 111 6.38 14.04 3.74
C VAL A 111 6.18 13.25 5.02
N ASN A 112 5.80 11.97 4.93
CA ASN A 112 5.64 11.13 6.11
C ASN A 112 6.98 10.77 6.76
N ILE A 113 8.02 10.50 5.97
CA ILE A 113 9.39 10.30 6.45
C ILE A 113 9.92 11.57 7.13
N SER A 114 9.72 12.74 6.52
CA SER A 114 10.20 14.01 7.09
C SER A 114 9.57 14.28 8.46
N ARG A 115 8.27 14.03 8.62
CA ARG A 115 7.56 14.11 9.91
C ARG A 115 8.21 13.24 10.98
N ILE A 116 8.63 12.01 10.65
CA ILE A 116 9.35 11.14 11.59
C ILE A 116 10.65 11.80 12.05
N TYR A 117 11.45 12.31 11.11
CA TYR A 117 12.71 12.98 11.44
C TYR A 117 12.51 14.28 12.22
N THR A 118 11.42 15.03 11.96
CA THR A 118 11.02 16.18 12.77
C THR A 118 10.73 15.78 14.21
N PHE A 119 9.94 14.73 14.44
CA PHE A 119 9.66 14.22 15.80
C PHE A 119 10.91 13.76 16.52
N ARG A 120 11.89 13.21 15.79
CA ARG A 120 13.21 12.82 16.31
C ARG A 120 14.19 13.99 16.46
N LYS A 121 13.78 15.22 16.17
CA LYS A 121 14.61 16.44 16.17
C LYS A 121 15.80 16.41 15.20
N SER A 122 15.75 15.53 14.20
CA SER A 122 16.72 15.44 13.10
C SER A 122 16.30 16.36 11.96
N PHE A 123 16.29 17.67 12.23
CA PHE A 123 15.77 18.68 11.29
C PHE A 123 16.48 18.71 9.93
N PRO A 124 17.82 18.56 9.81
CA PRO A 124 18.48 18.54 8.50
C PRO A 124 17.94 17.42 7.60
N THR A 125 17.80 16.21 8.14
CA THR A 125 17.25 15.06 7.40
C THR A 125 15.77 15.28 7.05
N ALA A 126 14.98 15.86 7.96
CA ALA A 126 13.58 16.19 7.67
C ALA A 126 13.46 17.17 6.48
N ILE A 127 14.32 18.19 6.42
CA ILE A 127 14.37 19.16 5.32
C ILE A 127 14.74 18.46 4.01
N GLU A 128 15.75 17.59 4.01
CA GLU A 128 16.16 16.83 2.82
C GLU A 128 14.99 16.05 2.19
N TYR A 129 14.19 15.36 3.01
CA TYR A 129 13.01 14.64 2.54
C TYR A 129 11.89 15.57 2.08
N LEU A 130 11.68 16.72 2.72
CA LEU A 130 10.72 17.73 2.22
C LEU A 130 11.15 18.29 0.87
N GLU A 131 12.44 18.55 0.67
CA GLU A 131 12.96 18.98 -0.62
C GLU A 131 12.81 17.89 -1.69
N LYS A 132 13.00 16.61 -1.35
CA LYS A 132 12.68 15.49 -2.24
C LYS A 132 11.20 15.51 -2.66
N ALA A 133 10.28 15.76 -1.72
CA ALA A 133 8.85 15.86 -2.02
C ALA A 133 8.53 17.05 -2.95
N ILE A 134 9.16 18.21 -2.73
CA ILE A 134 8.94 19.41 -3.55
C ILE A 134 9.45 19.21 -4.98
N ARG A 135 10.64 18.60 -5.15
CA ARG A 135 11.23 18.33 -6.48
C ARG A 135 10.37 17.46 -7.38
N ILE A 136 9.39 16.73 -6.83
CA ILE A 136 8.45 15.94 -7.62
C ILE A 136 7.47 16.82 -8.42
N PHE A 137 7.16 18.02 -7.92
CA PHE A 137 6.20 18.94 -8.53
C PHE A 137 6.86 20.08 -9.32
N GLN A 138 8.19 20.07 -9.44
CA GLN A 138 8.99 21.07 -10.17
C GLN A 138 9.37 20.52 -11.54
#